data_AF-A0A8X6XWC7-F1
#
_entry.id   AF-A0A8X6XWC7-F1
#
_cell.length_a   1.000
_cell.length_b   1.000
_cell.length_c   1.000
_cell.angle_alpha   90.00
_cell.angle_beta   90.00
_cell.angle_gamma   90.00
#
_symmetry.space_group_name_H-M   'P 1'
#
loop_
_entity.id
_entity.type
_entity.pdbx_description
1 polymer ?
#
loop_
_entity_poly.entity_id
_entity_poly.type
_entity_poly.pdbx_seq_one_letter_code
_entity_poly.pdbx_strand_id
1 'polypeptide(L)'
;MVSGGQADMAIGFLAATKKRQGAVDFSEPYSVIELSFATHLLQTLPRTNFYFHPFSWSVWICIFGFCFTLPLIFYLQTRKKYSYFGLLFQMYRFIFRQNMTKFAVNRKFRFGLWLYFAFIVSSSYTEVLFSIMTVEQVETPIRNFEELSKAVSEKKYRVLSPVSIATYLLHFKEDYVTQACKCYN
;
A
#
# COMPACT_ATOMS: atom_id res chain seq x y z
N MET A 1 0.80 -17.85 48.29
CA MET A 1 0.76 -19.31 48.39
C MET A 1 2.15 -19.87 48.61
N VAL A 2 3.04 -19.94 47.60
CA VAL A 2 4.41 -20.47 47.80
C VAL A 2 5.27 -19.57 48.71
N SER A 3 5.46 -18.30 48.35
CA SER A 3 6.20 -17.33 49.18
C SER A 3 5.58 -17.09 50.57
N GLY A 4 4.32 -17.46 50.78
CA GLY A 4 3.62 -17.33 52.05
C GLY A 4 3.66 -18.58 52.93
N GLY A 5 4.44 -19.62 52.55
CA GLY A 5 4.54 -20.88 53.31
C GLY A 5 3.28 -21.76 53.28
N GLN A 6 2.34 -21.50 52.37
CA GLN A 6 1.09 -22.27 52.24
C GLN A 6 1.22 -23.40 51.21
N ALA A 7 2.29 -23.43 50.42
CA ALA A 7 2.57 -24.46 49.42
C ALA A 7 4.08 -24.61 49.23
N ASP A 8 4.55 -25.85 49.07
CA ASP A 8 5.99 -26.15 48.94
C ASP A 8 6.50 -26.08 47.50
N MET A 9 5.61 -26.23 46.51
CA MET A 9 5.94 -26.13 45.09
C MET A 9 4.75 -25.58 44.30
N ALA A 10 5.02 -24.83 43.24
CA ALA A 10 4.03 -24.45 42.24
C ALA A 10 4.48 -24.91 40.85
N ILE A 11 3.56 -25.54 40.12
CA ILE A 11 3.75 -25.98 38.74
C ILE A 11 2.71 -25.26 37.89
N GLY A 12 3.15 -24.62 36.81
CA GLY A 12 2.26 -23.93 35.88
C GLY A 12 3.01 -22.97 34.94
N PHE A 13 2.25 -22.15 34.22
CA PHE A 13 2.79 -21.10 33.36
C PHE A 13 3.25 -19.90 34.21
N LEU A 14 4.42 -20.07 34.85
CA LEU A 14 5.04 -19.05 35.67
C LEU A 14 6.22 -18.43 34.92
N ALA A 15 6.07 -17.16 34.52
CA ALA A 15 7.19 -16.41 33.98
C ALA A 15 8.26 -16.17 35.06
N ALA A 16 9.46 -16.70 34.82
CA ALA A 16 10.64 -16.43 35.64
C ALA A 16 11.07 -14.98 35.41
N THR A 17 10.81 -14.11 36.38
CA THR A 17 11.17 -12.69 36.33
C THR A 17 12.11 -12.38 37.49
N LYS A 18 13.03 -11.43 37.30
CA LYS A 18 14.00 -11.03 38.33
C LYS A 18 13.35 -10.67 39.67
N LYS A 19 12.18 -10.01 39.63
CA LYS A 19 11.40 -9.65 40.83
C LYS A 19 10.85 -10.87 41.57
N ARG A 20 10.52 -11.96 40.87
CA ARG A 20 10.01 -13.20 41.48
C ARG A 20 11.12 -14.14 41.92
N GLN A 21 12.25 -14.16 41.21
CA GLN A 21 13.45 -14.91 41.60
C GLN A 21 13.97 -14.51 42.98
N GLY A 22 13.80 -13.25 43.39
CA GLY A 22 14.16 -12.82 44.75
C GLY A 22 13.29 -13.38 45.87
N ALA A 23 12.17 -14.04 45.57
CA ALA A 23 11.24 -14.59 46.55
C ALA A 23 11.05 -16.12 46.43
N VAL A 24 11.33 -16.70 45.26
CA VAL A 24 11.18 -18.14 44.98
C VAL A 24 12.22 -18.55 43.95
N ASP A 25 12.84 -19.72 44.14
CA ASP A 25 13.79 -20.31 43.19
C ASP A 25 13.06 -20.99 42.01
N PHE A 26 13.55 -20.77 40.79
CA PHE A 26 12.99 -21.36 39.57
C PHE A 26 13.93 -22.43 39.01
N SER A 27 13.37 -23.51 38.46
CA SER A 27 14.10 -24.48 37.65
C SER A 27 14.52 -23.89 36.30
N GLU A 28 15.32 -24.64 35.54
CA GLU A 28 15.57 -24.30 34.13
C GLU A 28 14.25 -24.21 33.35
N PRO A 29 14.13 -23.26 32.41
CA PRO A 29 12.92 -23.07 31.64
C PRO A 29 12.69 -24.29 30.73
N TYR A 30 11.56 -24.98 30.93
CA TYR A 30 11.16 -26.12 30.10
C TYR A 30 10.51 -25.71 28.77
N SER A 31 10.11 -24.43 28.63
CA SER A 31 9.48 -23.87 27.43
C SER A 31 9.83 -22.39 27.30
N VAL A 32 10.12 -21.95 26.08
CA VAL A 32 10.29 -20.53 25.73
C VAL A 32 9.05 -20.08 24.96
N ILE A 33 8.31 -19.13 25.51
CA ILE A 33 7.12 -18.55 24.85
C ILE A 33 7.52 -17.18 24.30
N GLU A 34 7.39 -17.02 23.00
CA GLU A 34 7.55 -15.72 22.36
C GLU A 34 6.27 -14.89 22.56
N LEU A 35 6.43 -13.64 23.01
CA LEU A 35 5.31 -12.73 23.20
C LEU A 35 4.97 -12.09 21.84
N SER A 36 3.77 -12.33 21.34
CA SER A 36 3.21 -11.61 20.20
C SER A 36 1.97 -10.83 20.62
N PHE A 37 1.63 -9.80 19.86
CA PHE A 37 0.42 -9.01 20.08
C PHE A 37 -0.58 -9.30 18.96
N ALA A 38 -1.86 -9.24 19.30
CA ALA A 38 -2.96 -9.35 18.34
C ALA A 38 -3.65 -7.99 18.21
N THR A 39 -3.88 -7.55 16.98
CA THR A 39 -4.64 -6.34 16.67
C THR A 39 -5.98 -6.69 16.01
N HIS A 40 -6.85 -5.70 15.87
CA HIS A 40 -8.06 -5.83 15.07
C HIS A 40 -7.71 -6.18 13.62
N LEU A 41 -8.64 -6.85 12.93
CA LEU A 41 -8.55 -7.12 11.50
C LEU A 41 -8.37 -5.81 10.71
N LEU A 42 -7.46 -5.81 9.75
CA LEU A 42 -7.21 -4.64 8.91
C LEU A 42 -8.46 -4.31 8.11
N GLN A 43 -8.83 -3.03 8.08
CA GLN A 43 -9.94 -2.57 7.25
C GLN A 43 -9.43 -2.23 5.84
N THR A 44 -10.29 -2.42 4.84
CA THR A 44 -10.03 -2.01 3.47
C THR A 44 -10.17 -0.49 3.37
N LEU A 45 -9.17 0.20 2.82
CA LEU A 45 -9.25 1.65 2.68
C LEU A 45 -10.23 2.04 1.56
N PRO A 46 -11.10 3.04 1.78
CA PRO A 46 -11.95 3.58 0.73
C PRO A 46 -11.09 4.29 -0.33
N ARG A 47 -11.18 3.86 -1.59
CA ARG A 47 -10.41 4.44 -2.70
C ARG A 47 -11.13 5.63 -3.33
N THR A 48 -10.80 6.83 -2.86
CA THR A 48 -11.21 8.07 -3.54
C THR A 48 -10.20 8.41 -4.65
N ASN A 49 -10.69 8.90 -5.80
CA ASN A 49 -9.87 9.33 -6.96
C ASN A 49 -8.95 8.27 -7.59
N PHE A 50 -9.33 6.99 -7.55
CA PHE A 50 -8.53 5.89 -8.12
C PHE A 50 -8.26 6.02 -9.64
N TYR A 51 -9.09 6.73 -10.39
CA TYR A 51 -8.97 6.85 -11.85
C TYR A 51 -7.70 7.57 -12.35
N PHE A 52 -7.16 8.51 -11.57
CA PHE A 52 -5.96 9.26 -11.98
C PHE A 52 -4.65 8.65 -11.47
N HIS A 53 -4.74 7.69 -10.56
CA HIS A 53 -3.60 7.00 -9.96
C HIS A 53 -2.77 6.11 -10.91
N PRO A 54 -3.33 5.52 -12.01
CA PRO A 54 -2.57 4.64 -12.89
C PRO A 54 -1.40 5.32 -13.59
N PHE A 55 -1.55 6.60 -13.97
CA PHE A 55 -0.54 7.35 -14.69
C PHE A 55 -0.07 8.56 -13.90
N SER A 56 1.24 8.75 -13.84
CA SER A 56 1.82 9.94 -13.24
C SER A 56 1.46 11.19 -14.04
N TRP A 57 1.49 12.34 -13.37
CA TRP A 57 1.19 13.63 -13.99
C TRP A 57 2.07 13.91 -15.21
N SER A 58 3.34 13.47 -15.18
CA SER A 58 4.26 13.56 -16.31
C SER A 58 3.73 12.84 -17.55
N VAL A 59 3.20 11.62 -17.39
CA VAL A 59 2.64 10.82 -18.49
C VAL A 59 1.37 11.46 -19.05
N TRP A 60 0.52 12.01 -18.18
CA TRP A 60 -0.67 12.76 -18.61
C TRP A 60 -0.32 13.97 -19.48
N ILE A 61 0.69 14.75 -19.09
CA ILE A 61 1.19 15.86 -19.91
C ILE A 61 1.71 15.35 -21.26
N CYS A 62 2.45 14.23 -21.28
CA CYS A 62 2.91 13.62 -22.52
C CYS A 62 1.74 13.18 -23.41
N ILE A 63 0.72 12.51 -22.87
CA ILE A 63 -0.47 12.08 -23.62
C ILE A 63 -1.17 13.30 -24.22
N PHE A 64 -1.38 14.35 -23.42
CA PHE A 64 -1.99 15.58 -23.90
C PHE A 64 -1.16 16.21 -25.02
N GLY A 65 0.15 16.34 -24.85
CA GLY A 65 1.06 16.84 -25.88
C GLY A 65 1.03 16.02 -27.18
N PHE A 66 1.09 14.70 -27.08
CA PHE A 66 0.96 13.81 -28.24
C PHE A 66 -0.38 13.97 -28.97
N CYS A 67 -1.43 14.25 -28.20
CA CYS A 67 -2.76 14.44 -28.76
C CYS A 67 -2.90 15.69 -29.63
N PHE A 68 -2.11 16.76 -29.38
CA PHE A 68 -2.09 17.96 -30.24
C PHE A 68 -0.99 17.90 -31.31
N THR A 69 0.16 17.31 -31.00
CA THR A 69 1.30 17.25 -31.94
C THR A 69 1.04 16.33 -33.13
N LEU A 70 0.39 15.17 -32.96
CA LEU A 70 0.09 14.26 -34.07
C LEU A 70 -0.89 14.88 -35.11
N PRO A 71 -2.01 15.51 -34.70
CA PRO A 71 -2.84 16.29 -35.61
C PRO A 71 -2.10 17.48 -36.24
N LEU A 72 -1.17 18.11 -35.52
CA LEU A 72 -0.38 19.24 -36.06
C LEU A 72 0.53 18.77 -37.20
N ILE A 73 1.23 17.65 -37.02
CA ILE A 73 2.06 17.03 -38.07
C ILE A 73 1.18 16.67 -39.29
N PHE A 74 0.00 16.11 -39.03
CA PHE A 74 -0.96 15.78 -40.09
C PHE A 74 -1.51 17.02 -40.82
N TYR A 75 -1.77 18.11 -40.10
CA TYR A 75 -2.18 19.40 -40.64
C TYR A 75 -1.10 20.01 -41.54
N LEU A 76 0.16 20.02 -41.09
CA LEU A 76 1.29 20.51 -41.88
C LEU A 76 1.45 19.72 -43.19
N GLN A 77 1.25 18.40 -43.12
CA GLN A 77 1.37 17.53 -44.30
C GLN A 77 0.19 17.65 -45.28
N THR A 78 -0.94 18.22 -44.89
CA THR A 78 -2.16 18.30 -45.73
C THR A 78 -2.30 19.60 -46.53
N ARG A 79 -1.23 20.41 -46.69
CA ARG A 79 -1.21 21.64 -47.52
C ARG A 79 -2.46 22.51 -47.31
N LYS A 80 -2.81 22.76 -46.05
CA LYS A 80 -3.88 23.69 -45.56
C LYS A 80 -5.28 23.55 -46.16
N LYS A 81 -5.70 22.41 -46.72
CA LYS A 81 -7.09 22.25 -47.23
C LYS A 81 -8.17 22.21 -46.13
N TYR A 82 -7.82 21.93 -44.89
CA TYR A 82 -8.75 21.77 -43.77
C TYR A 82 -8.31 22.58 -42.56
N SER A 83 -9.26 23.05 -41.74
CA SER A 83 -8.98 23.70 -40.45
C SER A 83 -8.37 22.68 -39.46
N TYR A 84 -7.40 23.12 -38.66
CA TYR A 84 -6.74 22.29 -37.63
C TYR A 84 -7.76 21.67 -36.67
N PHE A 85 -8.68 22.50 -36.14
CA PHE A 85 -9.74 22.01 -35.24
C PHE A 85 -10.64 20.99 -35.93
N GLY A 86 -10.92 21.14 -37.22
CA GLY A 86 -11.70 20.16 -37.99
C GLY A 86 -11.02 18.79 -38.06
N LEU A 87 -9.70 18.76 -38.27
CA LEU A 87 -8.90 17.54 -38.27
C LEU A 87 -8.81 16.91 -36.88
N LEU A 88 -8.65 17.74 -35.84
CA LEU A 88 -8.63 17.29 -34.45
C LEU A 88 -9.95 16.64 -34.07
N PHE A 89 -11.09 17.33 -34.26
CA PHE A 89 -12.40 16.77 -33.99
C PHE A 89 -12.65 15.50 -34.79
N GLN A 90 -12.19 15.44 -36.03
CA GLN A 90 -12.34 14.26 -36.86
C GLN A 90 -11.53 13.06 -36.37
N MET A 91 -10.33 13.28 -35.81
CA MET A 91 -9.55 12.22 -35.18
C MET A 91 -10.25 11.72 -33.92
N TYR A 92 -10.65 12.62 -33.02
CA TYR A 92 -11.39 12.24 -31.80
C TYR A 92 -12.72 11.54 -32.10
N ARG A 93 -13.44 11.94 -33.15
CA ARG A 93 -14.70 11.31 -33.59
C ARG A 93 -14.56 9.80 -33.81
N PHE A 94 -13.41 9.33 -34.27
CA PHE A 94 -13.19 7.91 -34.49
C PHE A 94 -13.05 7.12 -33.18
N ILE A 95 -12.42 7.70 -32.14
CA ILE A 95 -12.41 7.10 -30.79
C ILE A 95 -13.85 6.94 -30.29
N PHE A 96 -14.71 7.93 -30.55
CA PHE A 96 -16.15 7.87 -30.26
C PHE A 96 -16.96 7.02 -31.27
N ARG A 97 -16.31 6.19 -32.09
CA ARG A 97 -16.93 5.31 -33.11
C ARG A 97 -17.85 6.04 -34.11
N GLN A 98 -17.64 7.34 -34.35
CA GLN A 98 -18.41 8.09 -35.35
C GLN A 98 -17.85 7.89 -36.77
N ASN A 99 -18.76 7.99 -37.75
CA ASN A 99 -18.55 7.52 -39.13
C ASN A 99 -17.39 8.22 -39.86
N MET A 100 -16.66 7.46 -40.67
CA MET A 100 -15.45 7.94 -41.37
C MET A 100 -15.81 8.72 -42.64
N THR A 101 -15.25 9.92 -42.82
CA THR A 101 -15.24 10.54 -44.15
C THR A 101 -14.24 9.81 -45.06
N LYS A 102 -14.51 9.76 -46.36
CA LYS A 102 -13.65 9.07 -47.33
C LYS A 102 -12.26 9.74 -47.39
N PHE A 103 -11.22 9.03 -46.93
CA PHE A 103 -9.82 9.46 -47.01
C PHE A 103 -9.04 8.71 -48.10
N ALA A 104 -8.05 9.39 -48.70
CA ALA A 104 -7.06 8.77 -49.59
C ALA A 104 -6.16 7.77 -48.83
N VAL A 105 -5.62 6.76 -49.52
CA VAL A 105 -4.86 5.64 -48.93
C VAL A 105 -3.71 6.09 -48.02
N ASN A 106 -2.90 7.07 -48.45
CA ASN A 106 -1.78 7.59 -47.65
C ASN A 106 -2.23 8.27 -46.35
N ARG A 107 -3.46 8.81 -46.31
CA ARG A 107 -4.03 9.37 -45.09
C ARG A 107 -4.49 8.26 -44.15
N LYS A 108 -5.10 7.18 -44.68
CA LYS A 108 -5.55 6.03 -43.87
C LYS A 108 -4.42 5.41 -43.05
N PHE A 109 -3.23 5.25 -43.64
CA PHE A 109 -2.06 4.72 -42.92
C PHE A 109 -1.66 5.60 -41.73
N ARG A 110 -1.58 6.92 -41.94
CA ARG A 110 -1.25 7.89 -40.88
C ARG A 110 -2.32 7.96 -39.78
N PHE A 111 -3.60 7.84 -40.16
CA PHE A 111 -4.68 7.67 -39.20
C PHE A 111 -4.54 6.35 -38.41
N GLY A 112 -4.16 5.25 -39.08
CA GLY A 112 -3.89 3.97 -38.43
C GLY A 112 -2.77 4.05 -37.40
N LEU A 113 -1.70 4.79 -37.68
CA LEU A 113 -0.60 5.02 -36.73
C LEU A 113 -1.09 5.77 -35.47
N TRP A 114 -1.92 6.80 -35.64
CA TRP A 114 -2.53 7.52 -34.51
C TRP A 114 -3.47 6.63 -33.69
N LEU A 115 -4.25 5.76 -34.36
CA LEU A 115 -5.12 4.80 -33.68
C LEU A 115 -4.35 3.74 -32.92
N TYR A 116 -3.23 3.28 -33.46
CA TYR A 116 -2.36 2.35 -32.78
C TYR A 116 -1.79 2.96 -31.49
N PHE A 117 -1.36 4.22 -31.53
CA PHE A 117 -0.96 4.95 -30.32
C PHE A 117 -2.11 5.06 -29.30
N ALA A 118 -3.30 5.46 -29.73
CA ALA A 118 -4.46 5.55 -28.84
C ALA A 118 -4.84 4.19 -28.22
N PHE A 119 -4.72 3.10 -29.00
CA PHE A 119 -4.94 1.74 -28.52
C PHE A 119 -3.91 1.34 -27.45
N ILE A 120 -2.62 1.59 -27.68
CA ILE A 120 -1.56 1.29 -26.70
C ILE A 120 -1.81 2.02 -25.38
N VAL A 121 -2.14 3.32 -25.43
CA VAL A 121 -2.43 4.11 -24.23
C VAL A 121 -3.65 3.56 -23.49
N SER A 122 -4.72 3.23 -24.21
CA SER A 122 -5.93 2.65 -23.63
C SER A 122 -5.66 1.29 -22.97
N SER A 123 -4.95 0.38 -23.64
CA SER A 123 -4.61 -0.94 -23.10
C SER A 123 -3.75 -0.82 -21.85
N SER A 124 -2.69 -0.02 -21.89
CA SER A 124 -1.80 0.18 -20.74
C SER A 124 -2.53 0.80 -19.55
N TYR A 125 -3.43 1.75 -19.80
CA TYR A 125 -4.26 2.35 -18.76
C TYR A 125 -5.16 1.29 -18.11
N THR A 126 -5.83 0.45 -18.91
CA THR A 126 -6.69 -0.62 -18.40
C THR A 126 -5.91 -1.68 -17.62
N GLU A 127 -4.70 -2.05 -18.05
CA GLU A 127 -3.86 -3.04 -17.34
C GLU A 127 -3.41 -2.54 -15.97
N VAL A 128 -2.94 -1.29 -15.89
CA VAL A 128 -2.50 -0.70 -14.61
C VAL A 128 -3.71 -0.50 -13.68
N LEU A 129 -4.83 -0.04 -14.23
CA LEU A 129 -6.08 0.10 -13.49
C LEU A 129 -6.55 -1.25 -12.95
N PHE A 130 -6.47 -2.30 -13.77
CA PHE A 130 -6.83 -3.66 -13.40
C PHE A 130 -5.92 -4.19 -12.29
N SER A 131 -4.61 -4.01 -12.41
CA SER A 131 -3.65 -4.37 -11.37
C SER A 131 -3.99 -3.71 -10.02
N ILE A 132 -4.31 -2.40 -10.03
CA ILE A 132 -4.75 -1.69 -8.83
C ILE A 132 -6.04 -2.30 -8.29
N MET A 133 -7.01 -2.63 -9.14
CA MET A 133 -8.28 -3.24 -8.73
C MET A 133 -8.11 -4.64 -8.14
N THR A 134 -7.16 -5.45 -8.63
CA THR A 134 -6.94 -6.82 -8.14
C THR A 134 -6.31 -6.88 -6.76
N VAL A 135 -5.53 -5.87 -6.37
CA VAL A 135 -4.91 -5.83 -5.04
C VAL A 135 -5.83 -5.06 -4.11
N GLU A 136 -6.31 -5.70 -3.05
CA GLU A 136 -7.02 -4.99 -1.98
C GLU A 136 -6.03 -4.11 -1.21
N GLN A 137 -6.33 -2.81 -1.09
CA GLN A 137 -5.56 -1.91 -0.26
C GLN A 137 -6.05 -2.04 1.19
N VAL A 138 -5.32 -2.80 1.97
CA VAL A 138 -5.48 -2.92 3.42
C VAL A 138 -4.54 -1.96 4.13
N GLU A 139 -4.94 -1.52 5.32
CA GLU A 139 -4.07 -0.73 6.19
C GLU A 139 -2.77 -1.48 6.48
N THR A 140 -1.66 -0.75 6.61
CA THR A 140 -0.37 -1.37 6.95
C THR A 140 -0.46 -2.00 8.33
N PRO A 141 -0.21 -3.31 8.48
CA PRO A 141 -0.23 -3.94 9.80
C PRO A 141 0.90 -3.39 10.67
N ILE A 142 0.64 -3.27 11.97
CA ILE A 142 1.67 -2.99 12.97
C ILE A 142 2.56 -4.23 13.06
N ARG A 143 3.85 -4.09 12.77
CA ARG A 143 4.79 -5.21 12.73
C ARG A 143 5.65 -5.29 13.98
N ASN A 144 5.92 -4.14 14.59
CA ASN A 144 6.90 -4.02 15.66
C ASN A 144 6.29 -3.50 16.96
N PHE A 145 6.91 -3.85 18.09
CA PHE A 145 6.54 -3.33 19.40
C PHE A 145 6.70 -1.80 19.50
N GLU A 146 7.64 -1.23 18.76
CA GLU A 146 7.84 0.23 18.69
C GLU A 146 6.68 0.91 17.96
N GLU A 147 6.25 0.37 16.81
CA GLU A 147 5.09 0.87 16.08
C GLU A 147 3.82 0.73 16.94
N LEU A 148 3.71 -0.38 17.69
CA LEU A 148 2.62 -0.61 18.62
C LEU A 148 2.61 0.41 19.77
N SER A 149 3.77 0.64 20.42
CA SER A 149 3.87 1.57 21.55
C SER A 149 3.53 3.00 21.12
N LYS A 150 3.99 3.41 19.93
CA LYS A 150 3.62 4.69 19.32
C LYS A 150 2.12 4.78 19.04
N ALA A 151 1.53 3.75 18.44
CA ALA A 151 0.10 3.73 18.12
C ALA A 151 -0.80 3.76 19.37
N VAL A 152 -0.37 3.11 20.45
CA VAL A 152 -1.04 3.16 21.76
C VAL A 152 -0.88 4.54 22.42
N SER A 153 0.31 5.15 22.33
CA SER A 153 0.56 6.51 22.84
C SER A 153 -0.30 7.56 22.12
N GLU A 154 -0.48 7.41 20.81
CA GLU A 154 -1.36 8.25 19.99
C GLU A 154 -2.86 7.97 20.23
N LYS A 155 -3.21 7.09 21.18
CA LYS A 155 -4.59 6.67 21.51
C LYS A 155 -5.37 6.07 20.33
N LYS A 156 -4.70 5.57 19.30
CA LYS A 156 -5.34 4.92 18.14
C LYS A 156 -5.86 3.51 18.49
N TYR A 157 -5.19 2.83 19.42
CA TYR A 157 -5.57 1.48 19.85
C TYR A 157 -5.81 1.43 21.36
N ARG A 158 -6.79 0.62 21.77
CA ARG A 158 -7.06 0.31 23.18
C ARG A 158 -6.40 -1.00 23.55
N VAL A 159 -5.55 -0.96 24.57
CA VAL A 159 -4.87 -2.16 25.08
C VAL A 159 -5.84 -2.95 25.97
N LEU A 160 -6.02 -4.24 25.65
CA LEU A 160 -6.87 -5.18 26.38
C LEU A 160 -6.06 -6.12 27.29
N SER A 161 -4.81 -5.79 27.60
CA SER A 161 -3.93 -6.61 28.43
C SER A 161 -4.15 -6.37 29.94
N PRO A 162 -3.73 -7.32 30.80
CA PRO A 162 -3.56 -7.06 32.23
C PRO A 162 -2.77 -5.76 32.48
N VAL A 163 -3.14 -5.02 33.53
CA VAL A 163 -2.61 -3.68 33.84
C VAL A 163 -1.07 -3.68 33.90
N SER A 164 -0.46 -4.76 34.40
CA SER A 164 0.99 -4.90 34.45
C SER A 164 1.64 -4.85 33.06
N ILE A 165 1.09 -5.56 32.08
CA ILE A 165 1.65 -5.62 30.72
C ILE A 165 1.41 -4.29 29.99
N ALA A 166 0.27 -3.65 30.23
CA ALA A 166 -0.04 -2.35 29.64
C ALA A 166 0.93 -1.25 30.12
N THR A 167 1.31 -1.26 31.40
CA THR A 167 2.29 -0.29 31.92
C THR A 167 3.70 -0.56 31.38
N TYR A 168 4.09 -1.83 31.18
CA TYR A 168 5.36 -2.16 30.51
C TYR A 168 5.41 -1.71 29.05
N LEU A 169 4.29 -1.80 28.32
CA LEU A 169 4.21 -1.33 26.91
C LEU A 169 4.36 0.19 26.80
N LEU A 170 3.79 0.96 27.74
CA LEU A 170 3.87 2.42 27.76
C LEU A 170 5.23 2.95 28.26
N HIS A 171 5.87 2.21 29.17
CA HIS A 171 7.23 2.50 29.65
C HIS A 171 8.31 1.72 28.91
N PHE A 172 7.99 1.19 27.73
CA PHE A 172 8.92 0.40 26.94
C PHE A 172 10.16 1.24 26.62
N LYS A 173 11.30 0.88 27.23
CA LYS A 173 12.60 1.48 26.95
C LYS A 173 13.41 0.49 26.13
N GLU A 174 13.88 0.94 24.98
CA GLU A 174 14.60 0.14 23.97
C GLU A 174 15.82 -0.61 24.58
N ASP A 175 16.41 -0.05 25.63
CA ASP A 175 17.56 -0.59 26.38
C ASP A 175 17.33 -2.00 26.95
N TYR A 176 16.08 -2.40 27.27
CA TYR A 176 15.80 -3.70 27.90
C TYR A 176 15.90 -4.89 26.95
N VAL A 177 15.60 -4.70 25.65
CA VAL A 177 15.63 -5.78 24.65
C VAL A 177 17.06 -6.13 24.25
N THR A 178 17.92 -5.11 24.12
CA THR A 178 19.35 -5.29 23.83
C THR A 178 20.11 -5.91 25.01
N GLN A 179 19.69 -5.66 26.24
CA GLN A 179 20.25 -6.33 27.43
C GLN A 179 19.83 -7.80 27.52
N ALA A 180 18.57 -8.12 27.21
CA ALA A 180 18.09 -9.51 27.20
C ALA A 180 18.79 -10.36 26.11
N CYS A 181 19.02 -9.79 24.92
CA CYS A 181 19.74 -10.48 23.85
C CYS A 181 21.22 -10.76 24.21
N LYS A 182 21.84 -9.94 25.06
CA LYS A 182 23.23 -10.16 25.53
C LYS A 182 23.35 -11.27 26.57
N CYS A 183 22.27 -11.68 27.22
CA CYS A 183 22.30 -12.76 28.20
C CYS A 183 22.11 -14.16 27.57
N TYR A 184 21.82 -14.23 26.27
CA TYR A 184 21.53 -15.47 25.54
C TYR A 184 22.62 -15.88 24.53
N ASN A 185 23.73 -15.13 24.48
CA ASN A 185 24.99 -15.50 23.82
C ASN A 185 26.07 -15.64 24.89
#